data_AF-A0AAV2VNY9-F1
#
_entry.id   AF-A0AAV2VNY9-F1
#
_cell.length_a   1.000
_cell.length_b   1.000
_cell.length_c   1.000
_cell.angle_alpha   90.00
_cell.angle_beta   90.00
_cell.angle_gamma   90.00
#
_symmetry.space_group_name_H-M   'P 1'
#
loop_
_entity.id
_entity.type
_entity.pdbx_description
1 polymer ?
#
loop_
_entity_poly.entity_id
_entity_poly.type
_entity_poly.pdbx_seq_one_letter_code
_entity_poly.pdbx_strand_id
1 'polypeptide(L)'
;MTPNTSAINTLINELNAMVQHATGLGEPLPAGVLHHLDHVLFKQNQTQGEEYPSPYSADDLQQLTDYHQMMAELIEPAQPRSVLLIKQQEQQRGMLGFLGPVTLVRQLTGLAIFCVVMTIALALSPEINRETINQDLFENSGISLLLNLLFLLCCAGLGATFSNLNKLFFYIDAMTYDPRFNSTYWIRIIMGFMSGLMIAELLPLGQMQAAAGGEGTVVDLDKPLAAILGGFSSDVLYRFLSRLLELVEQLFKSQPSGSHGKRQSYHASPPPAKHVVYESKIAANANSMPPSSQPVTEIRANITGSEQGNSETPIDALDRIAKDTPNMNKEPETHFNQPQHDQDTLTILQLGKLTYDAEGTEGGRYHSRKLHVPSESSGLTIGRGYDCKEKSTSQIINQLCEAGLPLAKAQKLAGASGLSGQQASDFIADNQLEDYEITVEQQEKLFAISYQSLIADVKRICSKSDCVAAYGDVNWDTLNNKIKAVLVDLRYRGDYTPNSRKLIQSYVANNNFAGFSSVLCNRQLWRQVPEDRFNRRVAFLNE
;
A
#
# COMPACT_ATOMS: atom_id res chain seq x y z
N MET A 1 -29.71 23.91 -3.86
CA MET A 1 -29.27 22.54 -3.48
C MET A 1 -28.91 22.53 -2.01
N THR A 2 -29.81 22.04 -1.16
CA THR A 2 -29.51 21.77 0.24
C THR A 2 -28.48 20.63 0.33
N PRO A 3 -27.59 20.61 1.34
CA PRO A 3 -26.52 19.62 1.45
C PRO A 3 -27.01 18.16 1.50
N ASN A 4 -28.25 17.93 1.95
CA ASN A 4 -28.82 16.58 2.09
C ASN A 4 -29.24 15.96 0.74
N THR A 5 -29.85 16.74 -0.16
CA THR A 5 -30.30 16.26 -1.49
C THR A 5 -29.12 15.87 -2.39
N SER A 6 -27.98 16.58 -2.28
CA SER A 6 -26.76 16.25 -3.03
C SER A 6 -26.14 14.92 -2.59
N ALA A 7 -26.19 14.60 -1.30
CA ALA A 7 -25.65 13.35 -0.77
C ALA A 7 -26.49 12.15 -1.22
N ILE A 8 -27.82 12.25 -1.12
CA ILE A 8 -28.75 11.18 -1.52
C ILE A 8 -28.59 10.87 -3.01
N ASN A 9 -28.57 11.89 -3.87
CA ASN A 9 -28.36 11.69 -5.31
C ASN A 9 -27.01 11.04 -5.62
N THR A 10 -25.98 11.34 -4.83
CA THR A 10 -24.67 10.70 -4.98
C THR A 10 -24.76 9.20 -4.65
N LEU A 11 -25.40 8.84 -3.53
CA LEU A 11 -25.59 7.43 -3.15
C LEU A 11 -26.41 6.64 -4.17
N ILE A 12 -27.47 7.21 -4.73
CA ILE A 12 -28.28 6.56 -5.78
C ILE A 12 -27.44 6.31 -7.04
N ASN A 13 -26.66 7.31 -7.46
CA ASN A 13 -25.78 7.19 -8.62
C ASN A 13 -24.68 6.15 -8.40
N GLU A 14 -24.05 6.15 -7.21
CA GLU A 14 -23.06 5.15 -6.82
C GLU A 14 -23.68 3.75 -6.82
N LEU A 15 -24.84 3.56 -6.19
CA LEU A 15 -25.54 2.28 -6.16
C LEU A 15 -25.83 1.75 -7.57
N ASN A 16 -26.33 2.60 -8.47
CA ASN A 16 -26.55 2.24 -9.88
C ASN A 16 -25.24 1.81 -10.57
N ALA A 17 -24.16 2.55 -10.35
CA ALA A 17 -22.86 2.25 -10.93
C ALA A 17 -22.29 0.91 -10.41
N MET A 18 -22.43 0.63 -9.12
CA MET A 18 -22.04 -0.62 -8.47
C MET A 18 -22.84 -1.81 -8.99
N VAL A 19 -24.18 -1.70 -9.09
CA VAL A 19 -25.05 -2.75 -9.64
C VAL A 19 -24.64 -3.11 -11.07
N GLN A 20 -24.46 -2.11 -11.92
CA GLN A 20 -24.00 -2.31 -13.28
C GLN A 20 -22.57 -2.87 -13.36
N HIS A 21 -21.73 -2.66 -12.32
CA HIS A 21 -20.35 -3.14 -12.30
C HIS A 21 -20.31 -4.61 -11.87
N ALA A 22 -20.98 -4.94 -10.77
CA ALA A 22 -21.17 -6.31 -10.28
C ALA A 22 -21.79 -7.22 -11.35
N THR A 23 -22.84 -6.74 -12.04
CA THR A 23 -23.41 -7.47 -13.18
C THR A 23 -22.44 -7.65 -14.35
N GLY A 24 -21.59 -6.67 -14.63
CA GLY A 24 -20.52 -6.78 -15.63
C GLY A 24 -19.44 -7.80 -15.27
N LEU A 25 -19.19 -8.00 -13.97
CA LEU A 25 -18.29 -9.04 -13.45
C LEU A 25 -18.97 -10.43 -13.36
N GLY A 26 -20.30 -10.48 -13.48
CA GLY A 26 -21.07 -11.72 -13.31
C GLY A 26 -21.36 -12.09 -11.86
N GLU A 27 -21.25 -11.14 -10.94
CA GLU A 27 -21.50 -11.35 -9.51
C GLU A 27 -23.01 -11.41 -9.21
N PRO A 28 -23.46 -12.28 -8.28
CA PRO A 28 -24.87 -12.37 -7.89
C PRO A 28 -25.29 -11.13 -7.10
N LEU A 29 -26.36 -10.47 -7.54
CA LEU A 29 -26.88 -9.28 -6.86
C LEU A 29 -27.73 -9.64 -5.63
N PRO A 30 -27.68 -8.85 -4.55
CA PRO A 30 -28.59 -8.98 -3.41
C PRO A 30 -30.07 -8.91 -3.83
N ALA A 31 -30.90 -9.75 -3.22
CA ALA A 31 -32.33 -9.76 -3.51
C ALA A 31 -32.95 -8.39 -3.19
N GLY A 32 -33.80 -7.89 -4.08
CA GLY A 32 -34.50 -6.61 -3.89
C GLY A 32 -33.71 -5.35 -4.27
N VAL A 33 -32.38 -5.42 -4.49
CA VAL A 33 -31.57 -4.24 -4.83
C VAL A 33 -32.03 -3.56 -6.11
N LEU A 34 -32.38 -4.34 -7.15
CA LEU A 34 -32.86 -3.81 -8.42
C LEU A 34 -34.23 -3.15 -8.29
N HIS A 35 -35.13 -3.75 -7.50
CA HIS A 35 -36.46 -3.20 -7.25
C HIS A 35 -36.37 -1.88 -6.46
N HIS A 36 -35.51 -1.85 -5.43
CA HIS A 36 -35.27 -0.63 -4.67
C HIS A 36 -34.60 0.46 -5.52
N LEU A 37 -33.60 0.10 -6.33
CA LEU A 37 -32.92 1.03 -7.22
C LEU A 37 -33.88 1.66 -8.24
N ASP A 38 -34.75 0.86 -8.87
CA ASP A 38 -35.77 1.35 -9.80
C ASP A 38 -36.73 2.33 -9.11
N HIS A 39 -37.18 1.99 -7.89
CA HIS A 39 -38.06 2.85 -7.09
C HIS A 39 -37.42 4.21 -6.76
N VAL A 40 -36.17 4.25 -6.30
CA VAL A 40 -35.50 5.51 -5.96
C VAL A 40 -35.14 6.34 -7.19
N LEU A 41 -34.77 5.70 -8.33
CA LEU A 41 -34.53 6.39 -9.60
C LEU A 41 -35.81 7.00 -10.17
N PHE A 42 -36.93 6.30 -10.06
CA PHE A 42 -38.24 6.82 -10.47
C PHE A 42 -38.60 8.10 -9.69
N LYS A 43 -38.45 8.06 -8.36
CA LYS A 43 -38.65 9.25 -7.51
C LYS A 43 -37.69 10.38 -7.88
N GLN A 44 -36.40 10.08 -8.07
CA GLN A 44 -35.38 11.06 -8.45
C GLN A 44 -35.75 11.81 -9.73
N ASN A 45 -36.25 11.10 -10.75
CA ASN A 45 -36.65 11.67 -12.03
C ASN A 45 -37.93 12.52 -11.95
N GLN A 46 -38.87 12.18 -11.07
CA GLN A 46 -40.10 12.97 -10.89
C GLN A 46 -39.85 14.29 -10.15
N THR A 47 -38.81 14.36 -9.31
CA THR A 47 -38.55 15.51 -8.43
C THR A 47 -37.40 16.42 -8.88
N GLN A 48 -37.02 16.39 -10.16
CA GLN A 48 -36.02 17.33 -10.71
C GLN A 48 -36.56 18.78 -10.62
N GLY A 49 -36.32 19.46 -9.49
CA GLY A 49 -36.58 20.89 -9.31
C GLY A 49 -37.32 21.29 -8.02
N GLU A 50 -37.84 20.34 -7.22
CA GLU A 50 -38.58 20.72 -6.00
C GLU A 50 -37.69 20.78 -4.76
N GLU A 51 -37.68 21.95 -4.11
CA GLU A 51 -36.92 22.24 -2.91
C GLU A 51 -37.84 22.07 -1.69
N TYR A 52 -37.81 20.85 -1.11
CA TYR A 52 -38.54 20.42 0.09
C TYR A 52 -40.08 20.25 -0.04
N PRO A 53 -40.67 19.23 0.61
CA PRO A 53 -40.05 18.16 1.40
C PRO A 53 -39.28 17.13 0.55
N SER A 54 -38.35 16.38 1.18
CA SER A 54 -37.62 15.29 0.51
C SER A 54 -38.61 14.26 -0.07
N PRO A 55 -38.46 13.84 -1.34
CA PRO A 55 -39.35 12.84 -1.95
C PRO A 55 -39.10 11.42 -1.40
N TYR A 56 -37.98 11.23 -0.70
CA TYR A 56 -37.58 9.97 -0.10
C TYR A 56 -38.09 9.89 1.34
N SER A 57 -38.79 8.79 1.66
CA SER A 57 -39.21 8.46 3.02
C SER A 57 -38.02 8.02 3.87
N ALA A 58 -38.19 7.97 5.19
CA ALA A 58 -37.13 7.47 6.09
C ALA A 58 -36.74 6.01 5.79
N ASP A 59 -37.73 5.19 5.42
CA ASP A 59 -37.52 3.78 5.02
C ASP A 59 -36.74 3.68 3.69
N ASP A 60 -37.04 4.57 2.72
CA ASP A 60 -36.27 4.62 1.46
C ASP A 60 -34.79 4.91 1.72
N LEU A 61 -34.49 5.86 2.61
CA LEU A 61 -33.12 6.26 2.92
C LEU A 61 -32.36 5.17 3.70
N GLN A 62 -33.04 4.45 4.58
CA GLN A 62 -32.46 3.32 5.30
C GLN A 62 -32.10 2.20 4.33
N GLN A 63 -33.05 1.75 3.50
CA GLN A 63 -32.80 0.69 2.51
C GLN A 63 -31.73 1.09 1.49
N LEU A 64 -31.71 2.36 1.05
CA LEU A 64 -30.67 2.87 0.16
C LEU A 64 -29.27 2.72 0.78
N THR A 65 -29.14 3.05 2.07
CA THR A 65 -27.87 2.94 2.81
C THR A 65 -27.47 1.48 2.99
N ASP A 66 -28.42 0.61 3.34
CA ASP A 66 -28.18 -0.82 3.54
C ASP A 66 -27.71 -1.49 2.24
N TYR A 67 -28.41 -1.24 1.13
CA TYR A 67 -28.00 -1.76 -0.18
C TYR A 67 -26.71 -1.13 -0.68
N HIS A 68 -26.45 0.15 -0.41
CA HIS A 68 -25.18 0.78 -0.75
C HIS A 68 -24.03 0.10 -0.03
N GLN A 69 -24.16 -0.18 1.26
CA GLN A 69 -23.13 -0.89 2.02
C GLN A 69 -22.92 -2.33 1.53
N MET A 70 -24.00 -3.10 1.35
CA MET A 70 -23.89 -4.48 0.82
C MET A 70 -23.22 -4.51 -0.55
N MET A 71 -23.57 -3.56 -1.43
CA MET A 71 -22.97 -3.48 -2.75
C MET A 71 -21.52 -3.02 -2.69
N ALA A 72 -21.15 -2.11 -1.78
CA ALA A 72 -19.77 -1.69 -1.57
C ALA A 72 -18.87 -2.85 -1.13
N GLU A 73 -19.36 -3.70 -0.22
CA GLU A 73 -18.67 -4.92 0.21
C GLU A 73 -18.56 -5.94 -0.93
N LEU A 74 -19.62 -6.09 -1.75
CA LEU A 74 -19.62 -7.03 -2.88
C LEU A 74 -18.60 -6.69 -3.97
N ILE A 75 -18.31 -5.41 -4.17
CA ILE A 75 -17.40 -4.96 -5.24
C ILE A 75 -15.94 -4.84 -4.79
N GLU A 76 -15.59 -5.18 -3.54
CA GLU A 76 -14.21 -5.07 -3.07
C GLU A 76 -13.22 -5.83 -3.99
N PRO A 77 -12.06 -5.24 -4.34
CA PRO A 77 -11.47 -4.01 -3.77
C PRO A 77 -11.96 -2.70 -4.40
N ALA A 78 -12.87 -2.73 -5.38
CA ALA A 78 -13.36 -1.54 -6.07
C ALA A 78 -14.10 -0.58 -5.12
N GLN A 79 -13.95 0.72 -5.36
CA GLN A 79 -14.61 1.74 -4.54
C GLN A 79 -15.86 2.30 -5.24
N PRO A 80 -16.99 2.48 -4.53
CA PRO A 80 -18.26 2.94 -5.13
C PRO A 80 -18.10 4.20 -5.97
N ARG A 81 -17.41 5.20 -5.41
CA ARG A 81 -17.16 6.49 -6.05
C ARG A 81 -16.27 6.37 -7.28
N SER A 82 -15.25 5.52 -7.23
CA SER A 82 -14.33 5.28 -8.35
C SER A 82 -15.04 4.59 -9.51
N VAL A 83 -15.87 3.59 -9.23
CA VAL A 83 -16.72 2.91 -10.23
C VAL A 83 -17.66 3.90 -10.91
N LEU A 84 -18.35 4.75 -10.14
CA LEU A 84 -19.22 5.80 -10.67
C LEU A 84 -18.46 6.75 -11.60
N LEU A 85 -17.33 7.27 -11.13
CA LEU A 85 -16.52 8.23 -11.88
C LEU A 85 -16.01 7.65 -13.19
N ILE A 86 -15.49 6.43 -13.17
CA ILE A 86 -14.98 5.77 -14.37
C ILE A 86 -16.11 5.58 -15.37
N LYS A 87 -17.28 5.08 -14.94
CA LYS A 87 -18.45 4.90 -15.82
C LYS A 87 -18.95 6.20 -16.44
N GLN A 88 -19.05 7.26 -15.65
CA GLN A 88 -19.42 8.58 -16.16
C GLN A 88 -18.43 9.06 -17.23
N GLN A 89 -17.14 8.81 -17.04
CA GLN A 89 -16.10 9.18 -18.00
C GLN A 89 -16.08 8.28 -19.24
N GLU A 90 -16.46 7.00 -19.12
CA GLU A 90 -16.66 6.11 -20.27
C GLU A 90 -17.82 6.56 -21.15
N GLN A 91 -18.93 7.03 -20.56
CA GLN A 91 -20.08 7.55 -21.30
C GLN A 91 -19.79 8.89 -21.99
N GLN A 92 -18.85 9.67 -21.45
CA GLN A 92 -18.41 10.96 -22.01
C GLN A 92 -17.19 10.83 -22.95
N ARG A 93 -16.93 9.64 -23.51
CA ARG A 93 -15.81 9.39 -24.42
C ARG A 93 -15.95 10.19 -25.72
N GLY A 94 -15.15 11.25 -25.86
CA GLY A 94 -14.85 11.88 -27.16
C GLY A 94 -13.88 11.04 -28.01
N MET A 95 -13.44 11.56 -29.17
CA MET A 95 -12.59 10.81 -30.12
C MET A 95 -11.28 10.27 -29.52
N LEU A 96 -10.73 10.91 -28.50
CA LEU A 96 -9.51 10.48 -27.79
C LEU A 96 -9.79 9.57 -26.58
N GLY A 97 -11.01 9.04 -26.47
CA GLY A 97 -11.42 8.14 -25.38
C GLY A 97 -10.72 6.77 -25.40
N PHE A 98 -10.09 6.40 -26.50
CA PHE A 98 -9.34 5.14 -26.62
C PHE A 98 -8.01 5.17 -25.83
N LEU A 99 -7.46 6.35 -25.55
CA LEU A 99 -6.17 6.51 -24.86
C LEU A 99 -6.27 6.25 -23.35
N GLY A 100 -7.48 6.11 -22.81
CA GLY A 100 -7.67 5.74 -21.41
C GLY A 100 -9.06 6.09 -20.89
N PRO A 101 -9.49 5.40 -19.82
CA PRO A 101 -10.84 5.57 -19.27
C PRO A 101 -11.02 6.87 -18.50
N VAL A 102 -9.93 7.51 -18.04
CA VAL A 102 -9.99 8.73 -17.24
C VAL A 102 -9.18 9.88 -17.83
N THR A 103 -9.55 11.12 -17.50
CA THR A 103 -8.89 12.35 -18.02
C THR A 103 -7.40 12.39 -17.74
N LEU A 104 -6.97 12.05 -16.52
CA LEU A 104 -5.56 12.10 -16.16
C LEU A 104 -4.72 11.13 -16.98
N VAL A 105 -5.22 9.90 -17.20
CA VAL A 105 -4.54 8.89 -18.04
C VAL A 105 -4.37 9.41 -19.46
N ARG A 106 -5.40 10.04 -20.04
CA ARG A 106 -5.32 10.63 -21.39
C ARG A 106 -4.30 11.78 -21.45
N GLN A 107 -4.27 12.64 -20.44
CA GLN A 107 -3.30 13.73 -20.36
C GLN A 107 -1.86 13.22 -20.26
N LEU A 108 -1.60 12.24 -19.41
CA LEU A 108 -0.26 11.66 -19.24
C LEU A 108 0.16 10.84 -20.47
N THR A 109 -0.77 10.16 -21.12
CA THR A 109 -0.50 9.46 -22.40
C THR A 109 -0.18 10.47 -23.50
N GLY A 110 -0.91 11.59 -23.57
CA GLY A 110 -0.60 12.69 -24.48
C GLY A 110 0.77 13.30 -24.21
N LEU A 111 1.14 13.49 -22.94
CA LEU A 111 2.47 13.97 -22.56
C LEU A 111 3.56 12.95 -22.92
N ALA A 112 3.33 11.65 -22.71
CA ALA A 112 4.27 10.59 -23.11
C ALA A 112 4.49 10.59 -24.62
N ILE A 113 3.41 10.64 -25.42
CA ILE A 113 3.49 10.74 -26.88
C ILE A 113 4.25 12.00 -27.30
N PHE A 114 3.97 13.14 -26.67
CA PHE A 114 4.69 14.39 -26.90
C PHE A 114 6.19 14.24 -26.63
N CYS A 115 6.57 13.65 -25.49
CA CYS A 115 7.97 13.39 -25.16
C CYS A 115 8.63 12.43 -26.16
N VAL A 116 7.93 11.38 -26.63
CA VAL A 116 8.46 10.47 -27.66
C VAL A 116 8.72 11.23 -28.96
N VAL A 117 7.71 11.97 -29.44
CA VAL A 117 7.81 12.73 -30.70
C VAL A 117 8.91 13.78 -30.61
N MET A 118 9.02 14.51 -29.50
CA MET A 118 10.08 15.49 -29.29
C MET A 118 11.46 14.85 -29.19
N THR A 119 11.59 13.69 -28.53
CA THR A 119 12.84 12.94 -28.48
C THR A 119 13.30 12.56 -29.88
N ILE A 120 12.38 12.05 -30.72
CA ILE A 120 12.66 11.72 -32.12
C ILE A 120 13.04 12.98 -32.91
N ALA A 121 12.26 14.07 -32.79
CA ALA A 121 12.49 15.31 -33.52
C ALA A 121 13.86 15.92 -33.19
N LEU A 122 14.25 15.89 -31.91
CA LEU A 122 15.54 16.38 -31.44
C LEU A 122 16.69 15.45 -31.88
N ALA A 123 16.50 14.14 -31.83
CA ALA A 123 17.49 13.16 -32.29
C ALA A 123 17.82 13.26 -33.79
N LEU A 124 16.95 13.89 -34.59
CA LEU A 124 17.22 14.19 -36.01
C LEU A 124 18.15 15.40 -36.21
N SER A 125 18.40 16.19 -35.16
CA SER A 125 19.30 17.34 -35.23
C SER A 125 20.76 16.89 -35.31
N PRO A 126 21.60 17.49 -36.18
CA PRO A 126 23.03 17.18 -36.22
C PRO A 126 23.76 17.54 -34.92
N GLU A 127 23.19 18.44 -34.13
CA GLU A 127 23.71 18.86 -32.83
C GLU A 127 23.61 17.77 -31.76
N ILE A 128 22.73 16.77 -31.95
CA ILE A 128 22.56 15.65 -31.03
C ILE A 128 23.29 14.45 -31.60
N ASN A 129 24.50 14.23 -31.10
CA ASN A 129 25.35 13.13 -31.52
C ASN A 129 26.15 12.63 -30.31
N ARG A 130 26.91 11.55 -30.50
CA ARG A 130 27.63 10.87 -29.40
C ARG A 130 28.69 11.74 -28.75
N GLU A 131 29.25 12.69 -29.48
CA GLU A 131 30.29 13.57 -28.95
C GLU A 131 29.65 14.66 -28.08
N THR A 132 28.65 15.35 -28.63
CA THR A 132 28.02 16.49 -27.94
C THR A 132 27.16 16.06 -26.76
N ILE A 133 26.50 14.90 -26.83
CA ILE A 133 25.58 14.44 -25.77
C ILE A 133 26.33 14.02 -24.51
N ASN A 134 27.56 13.51 -24.66
CA ASN A 134 28.36 13.02 -23.54
C ASN A 134 29.19 14.12 -22.89
N GLN A 135 29.37 15.26 -23.56
CA GLN A 135 29.93 16.46 -22.94
C GLN A 135 29.02 16.93 -21.80
N ASP A 136 29.61 17.31 -20.67
CA ASP A 136 28.89 17.84 -19.53
C ASP A 136 28.42 19.29 -19.78
N LEU A 137 27.47 19.75 -18.96
CA LEU A 137 26.97 21.13 -18.93
C LEU A 137 28.07 22.20 -19.01
N PHE A 138 29.26 21.92 -18.46
CA PHE A 138 30.38 22.87 -18.41
C PHE A 138 31.29 22.81 -19.63
N GLU A 139 31.23 21.73 -20.41
CA GLU A 139 32.09 21.51 -21.60
C GLU A 139 31.37 21.83 -22.91
N ASN A 140 30.05 21.64 -22.93
CA ASN A 140 29.22 22.00 -24.07
C ASN A 140 28.76 23.47 -24.00
N SER A 141 28.55 24.13 -25.13
CA SER A 141 28.13 25.54 -25.18
C SER A 141 27.21 25.84 -26.37
N GLY A 142 26.51 26.98 -26.31
CA GLY A 142 25.67 27.47 -27.40
C GLY A 142 24.41 26.63 -27.62
N ILE A 143 24.05 26.45 -28.90
CA ILE A 143 22.81 25.77 -29.29
C ILE A 143 22.86 24.24 -29.08
N SER A 144 24.07 23.66 -29.18
CA SER A 144 24.29 22.22 -28.97
C SER A 144 23.90 21.82 -27.54
N LEU A 145 24.38 22.58 -26.55
CA LEU A 145 24.00 22.39 -25.14
C LEU A 145 22.48 22.49 -24.93
N LEU A 146 21.82 23.50 -25.50
CA LEU A 146 20.37 23.67 -25.33
C LEU A 146 19.60 22.47 -25.89
N LEU A 147 19.97 21.98 -27.07
CA LEU A 147 19.30 20.85 -27.71
C LEU A 147 19.57 19.53 -26.97
N ASN A 148 20.79 19.33 -26.45
CA ASN A 148 21.11 18.18 -25.61
C ASN A 148 20.33 18.18 -24.31
N LEU A 149 20.25 19.32 -23.59
CA LEU A 149 19.44 19.43 -22.38
C LEU A 149 17.95 19.20 -22.66
N LEU A 150 17.43 19.73 -23.77
CA LEU A 150 16.02 19.52 -24.14
C LEU A 150 15.76 18.05 -24.49
N PHE A 151 16.70 17.39 -25.15
CA PHE A 151 16.61 15.96 -25.47
C PHE A 151 16.64 15.09 -24.21
N LEU A 152 17.58 15.35 -23.30
CA LEU A 152 17.66 14.66 -22.01
C LEU A 152 16.42 14.94 -21.14
N LEU A 153 15.88 16.15 -21.18
CA LEU A 153 14.63 16.50 -20.50
C LEU A 153 13.44 15.71 -21.08
N CYS A 154 13.37 15.52 -22.40
CA CYS A 154 12.35 14.67 -23.02
C CYS A 154 12.51 13.20 -22.59
N CYS A 155 13.74 12.69 -22.52
CA CYS A 155 14.06 11.36 -22.01
C CYS A 155 13.62 11.19 -20.54
N ALA A 156 13.89 12.17 -19.69
CA ALA A 156 13.40 12.20 -18.31
C ALA A 156 11.86 12.23 -18.24
N GLY A 157 11.22 13.00 -19.11
CA GLY A 157 9.76 13.04 -19.26
C GLY A 157 9.16 11.69 -19.63
N LEU A 158 9.81 10.91 -20.49
CA LEU A 158 9.39 9.54 -20.83
C LEU A 158 9.41 8.63 -19.60
N GLY A 159 10.50 8.63 -18.85
CA GLY A 159 10.60 7.86 -17.61
C GLY A 159 9.51 8.25 -16.60
N ALA A 160 9.32 9.56 -16.39
CA ALA A 160 8.35 10.10 -15.44
C ALA A 160 6.90 9.78 -15.82
N THR A 161 6.55 9.95 -17.09
CA THR A 161 5.20 9.64 -17.59
C THR A 161 4.93 8.14 -17.55
N PHE A 162 5.89 7.30 -17.97
CA PHE A 162 5.76 5.84 -17.89
C PHE A 162 5.53 5.36 -16.45
N SER A 163 6.32 5.84 -15.49
CA SER A 163 6.19 5.50 -14.06
C SER A 163 4.80 5.84 -13.51
N ASN A 164 4.28 7.02 -13.83
CA ASN A 164 2.97 7.47 -13.35
C ASN A 164 1.80 6.77 -14.08
N LEU A 165 1.92 6.51 -15.39
CA LEU A 165 0.94 5.75 -16.15
C LEU A 165 0.84 4.32 -15.64
N ASN A 166 1.96 3.65 -15.36
CA ASN A 166 1.97 2.30 -14.82
C ASN A 166 1.26 2.22 -13.45
N LYS A 167 1.51 3.21 -12.57
CA LYS A 167 0.80 3.32 -11.27
C LYS A 167 -0.69 3.57 -11.44
N LEU A 168 -1.08 4.44 -12.35
CA LEU A 168 -2.49 4.72 -12.62
C LEU A 168 -3.21 3.51 -13.21
N PHE A 169 -2.55 2.73 -14.05
CA PHE A 169 -3.12 1.52 -14.64
C PHE A 169 -3.62 0.57 -13.55
N PHE A 170 -2.83 0.36 -12.49
CA PHE A 170 -3.21 -0.46 -11.34
C PHE A 170 -4.46 0.08 -10.60
N TYR A 171 -4.51 1.39 -10.31
CA TYR A 171 -5.67 1.97 -9.61
C TYR A 171 -6.94 2.00 -10.46
N ILE A 172 -6.80 2.07 -11.78
CA ILE A 172 -7.92 2.01 -12.71
C ILE A 172 -8.43 0.59 -12.85
N ASP A 173 -7.52 -0.39 -13.00
CA ASP A 173 -7.84 -1.80 -13.11
C ASP A 173 -8.54 -2.31 -11.85
N ALA A 174 -8.02 -1.96 -10.67
CA ALA A 174 -8.64 -2.26 -9.39
C ALA A 174 -9.88 -1.42 -9.05
N MET A 175 -10.27 -0.46 -9.91
CA MET A 175 -11.38 0.47 -9.67
C MET A 175 -11.27 1.23 -8.33
N THR A 176 -10.05 1.64 -7.95
CA THR A 176 -9.75 2.42 -6.72
C THR A 176 -9.17 3.80 -7.01
N TYR A 177 -9.30 4.28 -8.25
CA TYR A 177 -8.78 5.60 -8.64
C TYR A 177 -9.55 6.74 -7.97
N ASP A 178 -8.82 7.69 -7.40
CA ASP A 178 -9.37 8.87 -6.74
C ASP A 178 -8.81 10.17 -7.35
N PRO A 179 -9.66 11.02 -7.98
CA PRO A 179 -9.25 12.29 -8.58
C PRO A 179 -8.59 13.28 -7.62
N ARG A 180 -8.79 13.16 -6.30
CA ARG A 180 -8.16 14.07 -5.31
C ARG A 180 -6.64 14.03 -5.38
N PHE A 181 -6.07 12.91 -5.84
CA PHE A 181 -4.63 12.74 -5.98
C PHE A 181 -4.08 13.19 -7.34
N ASN A 182 -4.90 13.72 -8.26
CA ASN A 182 -4.44 14.13 -9.60
C ASN A 182 -3.24 15.08 -9.57
N SER A 183 -3.26 16.05 -8.65
CA SER A 183 -2.16 17.00 -8.44
C SER A 183 -0.85 16.29 -8.07
N THR A 184 -0.93 15.19 -7.32
CA THR A 184 0.23 14.41 -6.88
C THR A 184 0.96 13.78 -8.07
N TYR A 185 0.23 13.33 -9.09
CA TYR A 185 0.84 12.80 -10.31
C TYR A 185 1.59 13.88 -11.08
N TRP A 186 1.03 15.08 -11.22
CA TRP A 186 1.72 16.20 -11.88
C TRP A 186 2.96 16.66 -11.11
N ILE A 187 2.90 16.71 -9.78
CA ILE A 187 4.08 17.00 -8.95
C ILE A 187 5.16 15.93 -9.17
N ARG A 188 4.78 14.65 -9.22
CA ARG A 188 5.71 13.54 -9.53
C ARG A 188 6.31 13.65 -10.92
N ILE A 189 5.55 14.08 -11.92
CA ILE A 189 6.06 14.33 -13.26
C ILE A 189 7.17 15.39 -13.22
N ILE A 190 6.91 16.54 -12.58
CA ILE A 190 7.91 17.62 -12.44
C ILE A 190 9.16 17.13 -11.71
N MET A 191 8.99 16.41 -10.60
CA MET A 191 10.13 15.82 -9.88
C MET A 191 10.91 14.82 -10.73
N GLY A 192 10.24 14.03 -11.57
CA GLY A 192 10.88 13.13 -12.52
C GLY A 192 11.70 13.88 -13.57
N PHE A 193 11.14 14.93 -14.18
CA PHE A 193 11.89 15.79 -15.11
C PHE A 193 13.17 16.36 -14.47
N MET A 194 13.06 16.89 -13.25
CA MET A 194 14.19 17.43 -12.50
C MET A 194 15.22 16.35 -12.17
N SER A 195 14.76 15.22 -11.62
CA SER A 195 15.60 14.08 -11.22
C SER A 195 16.36 13.50 -12.41
N GLY A 196 15.68 13.24 -13.53
CA GLY A 196 16.31 12.71 -14.74
C GLY A 196 17.37 13.65 -15.30
N LEU A 197 17.07 14.95 -15.42
CA LEU A 197 18.06 15.91 -15.93
C LEU A 197 19.26 16.06 -14.97
N MET A 198 19.01 16.13 -13.66
CA MET A 198 20.08 16.22 -12.67
C MET A 198 20.97 14.98 -12.67
N ILE A 199 20.40 13.78 -12.78
CA ILE A 199 21.18 12.54 -12.82
C ILE A 199 22.00 12.46 -14.11
N ALA A 200 21.49 12.93 -15.24
CA ALA A 200 22.21 12.91 -16.50
C ALA A 200 23.35 13.93 -16.58
N GLU A 201 23.22 15.11 -15.94
CA GLU A 201 24.18 16.21 -16.08
C GLU A 201 25.06 16.50 -14.87
N LEU A 202 24.56 16.29 -13.65
CA LEU A 202 25.30 16.63 -12.43
C LEU A 202 26.08 15.44 -11.86
N LEU A 203 25.77 14.22 -12.30
CA LEU A 203 26.49 13.03 -11.86
C LEU A 203 27.62 12.69 -12.82
N PRO A 204 28.86 12.55 -12.34
CA PRO A 204 29.99 12.13 -13.16
C PRO A 204 29.92 10.62 -13.41
N LEU A 205 28.89 10.16 -14.14
CA LEU A 205 28.61 8.74 -14.42
C LEU A 205 29.82 8.04 -15.05
N GLY A 206 30.50 8.70 -15.99
CA GLY A 206 31.70 8.16 -16.64
C GLY A 206 32.87 7.93 -15.68
N GLN A 207 33.07 8.82 -14.70
CA GLN A 207 34.14 8.64 -13.70
C GLN A 207 33.80 7.53 -12.70
N MET A 208 32.52 7.39 -12.31
CA MET A 208 32.07 6.32 -11.44
C MET A 208 32.19 4.94 -12.09
N GLN A 209 31.93 4.83 -13.40
CA GLN A 209 32.08 3.58 -14.14
C GLN A 209 33.55 3.19 -14.35
N ALA A 210 34.43 4.18 -14.60
CA ALA A 210 35.88 3.97 -14.64
C ALA A 210 36.45 3.51 -13.28
N ALA A 211 35.90 4.01 -12.17
CA ALA A 211 36.29 3.58 -10.82
C ALA A 211 35.79 2.17 -10.46
N ALA A 212 34.75 1.66 -11.13
CA ALA A 212 34.17 0.34 -10.89
C ALA A 212 34.85 -0.81 -11.67
N GLY A 213 35.92 -0.54 -12.43
CA GLY A 213 36.74 -1.57 -13.06
C GLY A 213 36.12 -2.27 -14.28
N GLY A 214 35.08 -1.70 -14.88
CA GLY A 214 34.41 -2.30 -16.05
C GLY A 214 35.15 -2.05 -17.36
N GLU A 215 36.03 -2.96 -17.78
CA GLU A 215 36.46 -3.10 -19.18
C GLU A 215 35.33 -3.78 -19.99
N GLY A 216 34.32 -3.01 -20.39
CA GLY A 216 33.17 -3.52 -21.14
C GLY A 216 32.75 -2.55 -22.24
N THR A 217 32.69 -3.06 -23.47
CA THR A 217 32.30 -2.36 -24.70
C THR A 217 31.03 -1.53 -24.54
N VAL A 218 31.21 -0.22 -24.48
CA VAL A 218 30.41 0.84 -25.07
C VAL A 218 29.03 0.42 -25.60
N VAL A 219 28.00 0.57 -24.77
CA VAL A 219 26.68 0.99 -25.25
C VAL A 219 26.57 2.47 -24.87
N ASP A 220 27.11 3.31 -25.73
CA ASP A 220 27.28 4.79 -25.74
C ASP A 220 26.01 5.64 -25.45
N LEU A 221 25.15 5.27 -24.50
CA LEU A 221 23.86 5.91 -24.23
C LEU A 221 23.63 6.16 -22.72
N ASP A 222 24.70 6.48 -22.00
CA ASP A 222 24.68 6.53 -20.54
C ASP A 222 23.84 7.69 -20.01
N LYS A 223 23.92 8.89 -20.61
CA LYS A 223 23.13 10.05 -20.17
C LYS A 223 21.65 9.97 -20.52
N PRO A 224 21.24 9.58 -21.74
CA PRO A 224 19.81 9.42 -22.05
C PRO A 224 19.15 8.31 -21.23
N LEU A 225 19.85 7.19 -21.02
CA LEU A 225 19.36 6.12 -20.15
C LEU A 225 19.26 6.60 -18.70
N ALA A 226 20.28 7.30 -18.19
CA ALA A 226 20.26 7.90 -16.86
C ALA A 226 19.11 8.91 -16.71
N ALA A 227 18.82 9.70 -17.74
CA ALA A 227 17.68 10.62 -17.74
C ALA A 227 16.36 9.86 -17.65
N ILE A 228 16.16 8.80 -18.44
CA ILE A 228 14.95 7.95 -18.38
C ILE A 228 14.80 7.32 -17.00
N LEU A 229 15.87 6.73 -16.46
CA LEU A 229 15.86 6.07 -15.14
C LEU A 229 15.62 7.08 -14.01
N GLY A 230 16.27 8.24 -14.06
CA GLY A 230 16.07 9.31 -13.11
C GLY A 230 14.67 9.92 -13.18
N GLY A 231 14.09 10.00 -14.38
CA GLY A 231 12.70 10.36 -14.61
C GLY A 231 11.71 9.36 -14.03
N PHE A 232 11.99 8.06 -14.20
CA PHE A 232 11.18 6.97 -13.68
C PHE A 232 11.10 6.95 -12.15
N SER A 233 12.19 7.35 -11.48
CA SER A 233 12.31 7.33 -10.02
C SER A 233 12.65 8.71 -9.45
N SER A 234 11.62 9.52 -9.20
CA SER A 234 11.75 10.81 -8.51
C SER A 234 12.38 10.70 -7.10
N ASP A 235 12.35 9.51 -6.50
CA ASP A 235 12.92 9.26 -5.18
C ASP A 235 14.45 9.08 -5.23
N VAL A 236 15.03 8.79 -6.40
CA VAL A 236 16.49 8.56 -6.55
C VAL A 236 17.26 9.85 -6.30
N LEU A 237 16.81 10.98 -6.84
CA LEU A 237 17.47 12.27 -6.62
C LEU A 237 17.52 12.65 -5.14
N TYR A 238 16.41 12.50 -4.41
CA TYR A 238 16.37 12.81 -2.98
C TYR A 238 17.37 11.96 -2.20
N ARG A 239 17.36 10.63 -2.44
CA ARG A 239 18.30 9.70 -1.79
C ARG A 239 19.74 10.03 -2.14
N PHE A 240 20.00 10.42 -3.38
CA PHE A 240 21.33 10.81 -3.83
C PHE A 240 21.81 12.09 -3.16
N LEU A 241 20.99 13.15 -3.17
CA LEU A 241 21.32 14.43 -2.52
C LEU A 241 21.51 14.26 -1.00
N SER A 242 20.66 13.46 -0.34
CA SER A 242 20.82 13.12 1.07
C SER A 242 22.14 12.39 1.33
N ARG A 243 22.51 11.42 0.50
CA ARG A 243 23.77 10.69 0.64
C ARG A 243 24.99 11.58 0.39
N LEU A 244 24.93 12.49 -0.59
CA LEU A 244 25.98 13.49 -0.81
C LEU A 244 26.12 14.43 0.38
N LEU A 245 24.99 14.91 0.92
CA LEU A 245 24.97 15.77 2.09
C LEU A 245 25.62 15.06 3.30
N GLU A 246 25.28 13.78 3.52
CA GLU A 246 25.91 12.96 4.57
C GLU A 246 27.42 12.80 4.37
N LEU A 247 27.90 12.59 3.14
CA LEU A 247 29.33 12.49 2.83
C LEU A 247 30.07 13.81 3.05
N VAL A 248 29.46 14.92 2.63
CA VAL A 248 29.99 16.27 2.88
C VAL A 248 30.02 16.55 4.38
N GLU A 249 28.97 16.22 5.12
CA GLU A 249 28.94 16.32 6.58
C GLU A 249 30.05 15.49 7.24
N GLN A 250 30.33 14.29 6.75
CA GLN A 250 31.41 13.44 7.26
C GLN A 250 32.80 14.06 7.02
N LEU A 251 33.03 14.66 5.84
CA LEU A 251 34.26 15.39 5.54
C LEU A 251 34.44 16.60 6.47
N PHE A 252 33.36 17.32 6.78
CA PHE A 252 33.41 18.45 7.72
C PHE A 252 33.51 18.03 9.20
N LYS A 253 32.99 16.85 9.57
CA LYS A 253 33.11 16.27 10.93
C LYS A 253 34.50 15.67 11.22
N SER A 254 35.36 15.50 10.20
CA SER A 254 36.68 14.86 10.34
C SER A 254 37.85 15.81 10.70
N GLN A 255 37.60 17.03 11.20
CA GLN A 255 38.67 17.87 11.79
C GLN A 255 38.81 17.56 13.29
N PRO A 256 40.00 17.16 13.79
CA PRO A 256 40.20 16.87 15.20
C PRO A 256 40.46 18.17 15.97
N SER A 257 39.38 18.81 16.44
CA SER A 257 39.49 19.87 17.43
C SER A 257 39.26 19.27 18.81
N GLY A 258 40.35 19.14 19.57
CA GLY A 258 40.33 18.69 20.94
C GLY A 258 39.62 19.65 21.89
N SER A 259 39.27 19.09 23.06
CA SER A 259 38.96 19.78 24.31
C SER A 259 37.69 20.63 24.41
N HIS A 260 36.72 20.06 25.12
CA HIS A 260 35.85 20.67 26.15
C HIS A 260 35.11 21.98 25.81
N GLY A 261 33.77 21.88 25.77
CA GLY A 261 32.91 23.02 26.04
C GLY A 261 31.44 22.74 25.75
N LYS A 262 30.63 22.54 26.80
CA LYS A 262 29.17 22.68 26.72
C LYS A 262 28.83 24.04 26.09
N ARG A 263 28.12 24.05 24.97
CA ARG A 263 27.16 25.12 24.63
C ARG A 263 26.17 24.69 23.54
N GLN A 264 24.91 24.95 23.84
CA GLN A 264 23.76 24.94 22.94
C GLN A 264 24.02 25.78 21.69
N SER A 265 23.57 25.29 20.54
CA SER A 265 23.19 26.13 19.42
C SER A 265 22.09 25.47 18.61
N TYR A 266 20.97 26.20 18.57
CA TYR A 266 19.84 26.03 17.68
C TYR A 266 20.28 25.90 16.22
N HIS A 267 19.84 24.86 15.54
CA HIS A 267 19.45 24.94 14.13
C HIS A 267 18.39 23.89 13.86
N ALA A 268 17.14 24.35 13.77
CA ALA A 268 16.03 23.57 13.27
C ALA A 268 16.20 23.40 11.76
N SER A 269 16.39 22.16 11.30
CA SER A 269 16.00 21.78 9.94
C SER A 269 14.47 21.71 9.89
N PRO A 270 13.80 22.26 8.85
CA PRO A 270 12.36 22.14 8.74
C PRO A 270 12.01 20.65 8.58
N PRO A 271 10.92 20.16 9.20
CA PRO A 271 10.49 18.80 8.99
C PRO A 271 10.17 18.59 7.50
N PRO A 272 10.48 17.41 6.92
CA PRO A 272 10.00 17.08 5.59
C PRO A 272 8.47 17.20 5.58
N ALA A 273 7.95 17.84 4.54
CA ALA A 273 6.51 18.05 4.38
C ALA A 273 5.78 16.72 4.58
N LYS A 274 4.91 16.67 5.59
CA LYS A 274 4.04 15.53 5.88
C LYS A 274 3.26 15.20 4.60
N HIS A 275 3.54 14.05 3.99
CA HIS A 275 2.60 13.45 3.06
C HIS A 275 1.35 13.11 3.85
N VAL A 276 0.32 13.96 3.72
CA VAL A 276 -0.99 13.73 4.32
C VAL A 276 -1.63 12.55 3.60
N VAL A 277 -1.49 11.36 4.17
CA VAL A 277 -2.32 10.21 3.89
C VAL A 277 -3.63 10.44 4.65
N TYR A 278 -4.69 10.86 3.95
CA TYR A 278 -6.03 10.82 4.53
C TYR A 278 -6.49 9.36 4.57
N GLU A 279 -6.43 8.75 5.75
CA GLU A 279 -7.25 7.59 6.05
C GLU A 279 -8.72 8.04 6.13
N SER A 280 -9.56 7.49 5.26
CA SER A 280 -11.01 7.58 5.40
C SER A 280 -11.52 6.33 6.11
N LYS A 281 -11.91 6.46 7.37
CA LYS A 281 -12.89 5.57 8.02
C LYS A 281 -14.16 6.37 8.25
N ILE A 282 -15.27 5.86 7.74
CA ILE A 282 -16.63 6.34 8.04
C ILE A 282 -17.02 5.80 9.41
N ALA A 283 -17.54 6.66 10.26
CA ALA A 283 -18.62 6.32 11.19
C ALA A 283 -19.51 7.56 11.33
N ALA A 284 -20.65 7.52 10.65
CA ALA A 284 -21.79 8.36 10.98
C ALA A 284 -22.51 7.71 12.17
N ASN A 285 -22.87 8.50 13.18
CA ASN A 285 -24.23 8.40 13.71
C ASN A 285 -24.73 9.77 14.15
N ALA A 286 -25.99 10.02 13.80
CA ALA A 286 -26.65 11.31 13.78
C ALA A 286 -27.21 11.72 15.16
N ASN A 287 -27.43 13.03 15.34
CA ASN A 287 -28.79 13.53 15.55
C ASN A 287 -28.89 15.07 15.36
N SER A 288 -29.92 15.44 14.60
CA SER A 288 -30.44 16.73 14.13
C SER A 288 -31.07 17.61 15.23
N MET A 289 -30.66 18.90 15.38
CA MET A 289 -31.36 20.18 14.99
C MET A 289 -32.67 20.54 15.75
N PRO A 290 -33.14 21.82 15.86
CA PRO A 290 -32.78 23.06 15.13
C PRO A 290 -32.59 24.35 16.01
N PRO A 291 -32.36 25.55 15.44
CA PRO A 291 -32.13 26.80 16.18
C PRO A 291 -33.37 27.71 16.25
N SER A 292 -33.62 28.38 17.39
CA SER A 292 -34.39 29.64 17.43
C SER A 292 -34.19 30.44 18.73
N SER A 293 -34.33 31.75 18.59
CA SER A 293 -34.03 32.88 19.46
C SER A 293 -35.07 33.25 20.52
N GLN A 294 -34.59 33.65 21.72
CA GLN A 294 -35.17 34.54 22.77
C GLN A 294 -36.48 34.14 23.51
N PRO A 295 -36.89 34.81 24.62
CA PRO A 295 -36.21 34.99 25.92
C PRO A 295 -37.10 34.55 27.13
N VAL A 296 -36.49 34.44 28.32
CA VAL A 296 -37.04 34.59 29.71
C VAL A 296 -38.47 34.11 29.99
N THR A 297 -38.66 33.09 30.85
CA THR A 297 -39.52 33.19 32.07
C THR A 297 -39.21 32.08 33.08
N GLU A 298 -39.25 32.48 34.36
CA GLU A 298 -39.13 31.77 35.62
C GLU A 298 -39.89 30.43 35.73
N ILE A 299 -39.33 29.46 36.47
CA ILE A 299 -40.06 28.77 37.56
C ILE A 299 -39.12 28.52 38.76
N ARG A 300 -39.54 29.17 39.86
CA ARG A 300 -39.30 28.97 41.31
C ARG A 300 -38.65 27.66 41.82
N ALA A 301 -37.65 27.92 42.67
CA ALA A 301 -37.47 27.45 44.06
C ALA A 301 -37.34 25.94 44.35
N ASN A 302 -36.19 25.57 44.91
CA ASN A 302 -36.18 25.29 46.34
C ASN A 302 -34.82 25.56 47.01
N ILE A 303 -34.94 26.16 48.18
CA ILE A 303 -33.90 26.69 49.05
C ILE A 303 -33.38 25.59 49.96
N THR A 304 -32.06 25.49 50.12
CA THR A 304 -31.36 25.14 51.38
C THR A 304 -29.96 25.75 51.27
N GLY A 305 -29.73 26.90 51.92
CA GLY A 305 -28.84 27.07 53.09
C GLY A 305 -27.37 26.77 52.78
N SER A 306 -26.35 27.60 53.02
CA SER A 306 -26.17 28.87 53.75
C SER A 306 -24.68 29.24 53.63
N GLU A 307 -24.38 30.52 53.43
CA GLU A 307 -23.13 31.26 53.79
C GLU A 307 -21.80 30.85 53.10
N GLN A 308 -21.25 31.61 52.13
CA GLN A 308 -20.48 32.87 52.28
C GLN A 308 -19.50 32.87 53.46
N GLY A 309 -18.18 33.08 53.31
CA GLY A 309 -17.37 33.33 52.14
C GLY A 309 -15.90 33.57 52.55
N ASN A 310 -14.99 33.65 51.58
CA ASN A 310 -13.89 34.60 51.63
C ASN A 310 -13.28 34.78 50.22
N SER A 311 -12.94 36.02 49.91
CA SER A 311 -12.40 36.51 48.64
C SER A 311 -10.93 36.14 48.43
N GLU A 312 -10.59 35.43 47.35
CA GLU A 312 -9.20 35.36 46.86
C GLU A 312 -8.86 36.61 46.04
N THR A 313 -7.67 37.16 46.29
CA THR A 313 -7.15 38.32 45.56
C THR A 313 -6.42 37.86 44.28
N PRO A 314 -6.20 38.74 43.27
CA PRO A 314 -5.58 38.37 42.00
C PRO A 314 -4.16 37.79 42.08
N ILE A 315 -3.52 37.80 43.25
CA ILE A 315 -2.18 37.25 43.49
C ILE A 315 -2.26 35.74 43.83
N ASP A 316 -3.35 35.27 44.44
CA ASP A 316 -3.55 33.84 44.78
C ASP A 316 -3.94 32.99 43.54
N ALA A 317 -4.50 33.63 42.51
CA ALA A 317 -4.83 32.99 41.23
C ALA A 317 -3.58 32.65 40.39
N LEU A 318 -2.48 33.38 40.56
CA LEU A 318 -1.23 33.14 39.80
C LEU A 318 -0.41 31.97 40.37
N ASP A 319 -0.50 31.68 41.67
CA ASP A 319 0.23 30.56 42.29
C ASP A 319 -0.44 29.20 42.03
N ARG A 320 -1.74 29.17 41.70
CA ARG A 320 -2.44 27.96 41.22
C ARG A 320 -2.11 27.62 39.77
N ILE A 321 -1.97 28.63 38.90
CA ILE A 321 -1.61 28.42 37.49
C ILE A 321 -0.18 27.86 37.35
N ALA A 322 0.71 28.14 38.31
CA ALA A 322 2.07 27.61 38.34
C ALA A 322 2.19 26.18 38.91
N LYS A 323 1.15 25.65 39.58
CA LYS A 323 1.17 24.29 40.18
C LYS A 323 0.50 23.21 39.33
N ASP A 324 -0.34 23.59 38.36
CA ASP A 324 -1.01 22.66 37.43
C ASP A 324 -0.38 22.63 36.02
N THR A 325 0.85 23.13 35.84
CA THR A 325 1.56 23.00 34.57
C THR A 325 2.18 21.61 34.44
N PRO A 326 1.78 20.76 33.46
CA PRO A 326 2.40 19.47 33.27
C PRO A 326 3.86 19.65 32.82
N ASN A 327 4.76 18.89 33.44
CA ASN A 327 6.20 18.85 33.14
C ASN A 327 6.44 18.42 31.67
N MET A 328 6.79 19.38 30.81
CA MET A 328 7.07 19.20 29.37
C MET A 328 8.45 18.58 29.06
N ASN A 329 8.96 17.65 29.88
CA ASN A 329 10.20 16.90 29.63
C ASN A 329 10.04 15.37 29.71
N LYS A 330 8.91 14.84 29.19
CA LYS A 330 8.85 13.45 28.73
C LYS A 330 8.39 13.46 27.28
N GLU A 331 9.16 12.81 26.42
CA GLU A 331 8.73 12.51 25.05
C GLU A 331 7.37 11.80 25.09
N PRO A 332 6.46 12.09 24.14
CA PRO A 332 5.19 11.41 24.09
C PRO A 332 5.45 9.94 23.72
N GLU A 333 5.33 9.04 24.70
CA GLU A 333 5.15 7.62 24.43
C GLU A 333 3.91 7.49 23.55
N THR A 334 4.16 7.06 22.31
CA THR A 334 3.10 6.72 21.37
C THR A 334 2.46 5.43 21.90
N HIS A 335 1.34 5.56 22.62
CA HIS A 335 0.41 4.46 22.76
C HIS A 335 -0.24 4.20 21.40
N PHE A 336 0.52 3.56 20.51
CA PHE A 336 -0.06 2.75 19.45
C PHE A 336 -0.95 1.68 20.11
N ASN A 337 -1.96 1.25 19.38
CA ASN A 337 -2.89 0.17 19.77
C ASN A 337 -2.17 -1.21 19.82
N GLN A 338 -1.01 -1.30 20.46
CA GLN A 338 -0.12 -2.46 20.56
C GLN A 338 -0.80 -3.71 21.17
N PRO A 339 -1.63 -3.62 22.23
CA PRO A 339 -2.14 -4.82 22.90
C PRO A 339 -2.98 -5.73 22.01
N GLN A 340 -3.73 -5.15 21.06
CA GLN A 340 -4.63 -5.92 20.19
C GLN A 340 -3.90 -6.50 18.97
N HIS A 341 -2.97 -5.75 18.38
CA HIS A 341 -2.13 -6.24 17.27
C HIS A 341 -1.19 -7.37 17.73
N ASP A 342 -0.64 -7.26 18.93
CA ASP A 342 0.18 -8.32 19.52
C ASP A 342 -0.65 -9.58 19.81
N GLN A 343 -1.90 -9.42 20.26
CA GLN A 343 -2.83 -10.54 20.51
C GLN A 343 -3.26 -11.26 19.22
N ASP A 344 -3.51 -10.51 18.14
CA ASP A 344 -3.83 -11.07 16.83
C ASP A 344 -2.62 -11.82 16.24
N THR A 345 -1.42 -11.25 16.40
CA THR A 345 -0.15 -11.90 16.01
C THR A 345 0.05 -13.20 16.77
N LEU A 346 -0.13 -13.20 18.10
CA LEU A 346 -0.05 -14.39 18.94
C LEU A 346 -1.05 -15.48 18.50
N THR A 347 -2.28 -15.09 18.18
CA THR A 347 -3.32 -16.02 17.72
C THR A 347 -2.95 -16.64 16.38
N ILE A 348 -2.42 -15.84 15.45
CA ILE A 348 -1.93 -16.32 14.15
C ILE A 348 -0.73 -17.27 14.33
N LEU A 349 0.21 -16.94 15.20
CA LEU A 349 1.39 -17.79 15.47
C LEU A 349 0.99 -19.12 16.09
N GLN A 350 0.02 -19.13 17.02
CA GLN A 350 -0.52 -20.37 17.58
C GLN A 350 -1.18 -21.23 16.51
N LEU A 351 -1.99 -20.62 15.63
CA LEU A 351 -2.63 -21.33 14.53
C LEU A 351 -1.62 -21.82 13.49
N GLY A 352 -0.59 -21.03 13.20
CA GLY A 352 0.44 -21.28 12.19
C GLY A 352 1.65 -22.06 12.68
N LYS A 353 1.66 -22.51 13.93
CA LYS A 353 2.80 -23.18 14.57
C LYS A 353 3.36 -24.35 13.74
N LEU A 354 2.49 -25.19 13.18
CA LEU A 354 2.88 -26.31 12.31
C LEU A 354 3.74 -25.83 11.13
N THR A 355 3.31 -24.77 10.45
CA THR A 355 4.04 -24.20 9.30
C THR A 355 5.30 -23.51 9.80
N TYR A 356 5.18 -22.64 10.82
CA TYR A 356 6.31 -21.92 11.39
C TYR A 356 7.47 -22.85 11.76
N ASP A 357 7.20 -23.92 12.51
CA ASP A 357 8.22 -24.85 12.99
C ASP A 357 8.88 -25.67 11.88
N ALA A 358 8.25 -25.74 10.70
CA ALA A 358 8.71 -26.54 9.58
C ALA A 358 9.43 -25.73 8.49
N GLU A 359 9.35 -24.39 8.51
CA GLU A 359 9.88 -23.50 7.47
C GLU A 359 11.27 -22.91 7.76
N GLY A 360 11.83 -23.12 8.95
CA GLY A 360 13.14 -22.55 9.26
C GLY A 360 13.76 -23.09 10.54
N THR A 361 15.07 -22.86 10.70
CA THR A 361 15.81 -23.17 11.92
C THR A 361 16.44 -21.92 12.52
N GLU A 362 16.67 -21.95 13.83
CA GLU A 362 17.54 -20.99 14.49
C GLU A 362 18.97 -21.55 14.52
N GLY A 363 19.93 -20.81 13.97
CA GLY A 363 21.31 -21.26 13.81
C GLY A 363 21.55 -22.27 12.68
N GLY A 364 22.82 -22.53 12.41
CA GLY A 364 23.28 -23.47 11.37
C GLY A 364 23.13 -22.94 9.94
N ARG A 365 23.28 -23.84 8.97
CA ARG A 365 23.27 -23.52 7.52
C ARG A 365 21.91 -22.97 7.03
N TYR A 366 20.82 -23.27 7.74
CA TYR A 366 19.45 -22.91 7.35
C TYR A 366 18.82 -21.88 8.28
N HIS A 367 19.65 -21.00 8.86
CA HIS A 367 19.19 -19.98 9.78
C HIS A 367 18.24 -18.99 9.09
N SER A 368 16.97 -18.98 9.50
CA SER A 368 15.90 -18.28 8.76
C SER A 368 15.90 -16.76 8.91
N ARG A 369 16.50 -16.19 9.97
CA ARG A 369 16.50 -14.74 10.21
C ARG A 369 17.47 -13.95 9.32
N LYS A 370 18.26 -14.64 8.49
CA LYS A 370 19.12 -14.03 7.48
C LYS A 370 18.46 -14.05 6.10
N LEU A 371 18.83 -13.07 5.29
CA LEU A 371 18.39 -12.97 3.90
C LEU A 371 18.97 -14.13 3.08
N HIS A 372 18.12 -14.75 2.26
CA HIS A 372 18.53 -15.84 1.40
C HIS A 372 17.62 -15.95 0.17
N VAL A 373 18.06 -16.75 -0.80
CA VAL A 373 17.30 -17.06 -2.02
C VAL A 373 17.18 -18.58 -2.12
N PRO A 374 16.01 -19.17 -1.77
CA PRO A 374 15.86 -20.63 -1.67
C PRO A 374 16.05 -21.40 -2.98
N SER A 375 15.76 -20.78 -4.13
CA SER A 375 15.87 -21.40 -5.45
C SER A 375 16.02 -20.35 -6.55
N GLU A 376 16.38 -20.78 -7.77
CA GLU A 376 16.43 -19.92 -8.97
C GLU A 376 15.10 -19.23 -9.29
N SER A 377 13.98 -19.78 -8.83
CA SER A 377 12.65 -19.21 -9.06
C SER A 377 12.14 -18.35 -7.92
N SER A 378 12.84 -18.35 -6.77
CA SER A 378 12.46 -17.66 -5.53
C SER A 378 12.99 -16.23 -5.51
N GLY A 379 12.31 -15.35 -4.78
CA GLY A 379 12.79 -14.00 -4.52
C GLY A 379 13.75 -13.91 -3.36
N LEU A 380 14.12 -12.67 -3.04
CA LEU A 380 14.75 -12.35 -1.77
C LEU A 380 13.80 -12.74 -0.63
N THR A 381 14.21 -13.70 0.20
CA THR A 381 13.42 -14.25 1.30
C THR A 381 14.07 -13.89 2.63
N ILE A 382 13.25 -13.52 3.62
CA ILE A 382 13.69 -13.29 5.00
C ILE A 382 12.73 -13.96 5.98
N GLY A 383 13.26 -14.43 7.11
CA GLY A 383 12.46 -15.14 8.10
C GLY A 383 11.91 -16.45 7.54
N ARG A 384 10.73 -16.83 8.04
CA ARG A 384 10.06 -18.08 7.67
C ARG A 384 9.00 -17.81 6.59
N GLY A 385 9.45 -17.60 5.36
CA GLY A 385 8.56 -17.52 4.20
C GLY A 385 8.15 -16.13 3.72
N TYR A 386 8.76 -15.05 4.23
CA TYR A 386 8.50 -13.71 3.70
C TYR A 386 9.34 -13.49 2.42
N ASP A 387 8.72 -13.76 1.26
CA ASP A 387 9.34 -13.60 -0.08
C ASP A 387 8.97 -12.24 -0.72
N CYS A 388 9.95 -11.52 -1.26
CA CYS A 388 9.77 -10.19 -1.86
C CYS A 388 9.40 -10.17 -3.35
N LYS A 389 9.48 -11.29 -4.08
CA LYS A 389 9.36 -11.35 -5.54
C LYS A 389 8.03 -10.81 -6.05
N GLU A 390 6.93 -11.38 -5.55
CA GLU A 390 5.57 -11.06 -6.00
C GLU A 390 4.97 -9.85 -5.26
N LYS A 391 5.77 -9.16 -4.43
CA LYS A 391 5.33 -8.00 -3.63
C LYS A 391 5.87 -6.73 -4.25
N SER A 392 5.04 -5.71 -4.35
CA SER A 392 5.48 -4.36 -4.74
C SER A 392 6.41 -3.75 -3.69
N THR A 393 7.26 -2.82 -4.09
CA THR A 393 8.13 -2.05 -3.20
C THR A 393 7.35 -1.45 -2.01
N SER A 394 6.16 -0.90 -2.24
CA SER A 394 5.33 -0.31 -1.18
C SER A 394 4.81 -1.36 -0.19
N GLN A 395 4.39 -2.52 -0.67
CA GLN A 395 3.98 -3.62 0.21
C GLN A 395 5.13 -4.09 1.09
N ILE A 396 6.33 -4.24 0.50
CA ILE A 396 7.52 -4.63 1.24
C ILE A 396 7.86 -3.59 2.31
N ILE A 397 7.87 -2.30 1.97
CA ILE A 397 8.15 -1.23 2.94
C ILE A 397 7.16 -1.28 4.10
N ASN A 398 5.86 -1.33 3.81
CA ASN A 398 4.83 -1.27 4.84
C ASN A 398 4.90 -2.48 5.77
N GLN A 399 5.02 -3.68 5.22
CA GLN A 399 5.02 -4.92 6.00
C GLN A 399 6.30 -5.09 6.82
N LEU A 400 7.47 -4.70 6.28
CA LEU A 400 8.72 -4.71 7.04
C LEU A 400 8.68 -3.67 8.18
N CYS A 401 8.16 -2.47 7.93
CA CYS A 401 7.97 -1.45 8.97
C CYS A 401 6.97 -1.91 10.04
N GLU A 402 5.85 -2.52 9.64
CA GLU A 402 4.86 -3.10 10.56
C GLU A 402 5.46 -4.20 11.43
N ALA A 403 6.36 -5.00 10.87
CA ALA A 403 7.12 -5.99 11.63
C ALA A 403 8.18 -5.38 12.56
N GLY A 404 8.38 -4.06 12.53
CA GLY A 404 9.31 -3.35 13.40
C GLY A 404 10.71 -3.13 12.80
N LEU A 405 10.88 -3.29 11.49
CA LEU A 405 12.14 -2.91 10.84
C LEU A 405 12.22 -1.38 10.67
N PRO A 406 13.41 -0.76 10.84
CA PRO A 406 13.57 0.65 10.54
C PRO A 406 13.23 0.98 9.07
N LEU A 407 12.54 2.09 8.84
CA LEU A 407 12.08 2.51 7.50
C LEU A 407 13.21 2.51 6.46
N ALA A 408 14.41 3.00 6.82
CA ALA A 408 15.56 3.01 5.93
C ALA A 408 15.97 1.58 5.49
N LYS A 409 15.86 0.61 6.41
CA LYS A 409 16.16 -0.79 6.10
C LYS A 409 15.05 -1.42 5.26
N ALA A 410 13.79 -1.14 5.59
CA ALA A 410 12.63 -1.58 4.82
C ALA A 410 12.69 -1.06 3.37
N GLN A 411 13.03 0.22 3.16
CA GLN A 411 13.22 0.82 1.84
C GLN A 411 14.38 0.20 1.07
N LYS A 412 15.46 -0.17 1.76
CA LYS A 412 16.59 -0.88 1.14
C LYS A 412 16.14 -2.25 0.65
N LEU A 413 15.55 -3.08 1.52
CA LEU A 413 15.08 -4.43 1.17
C LEU A 413 13.98 -4.43 0.10
N ALA A 414 13.14 -3.40 0.06
CA ALA A 414 12.10 -3.23 -0.95
C ALA A 414 12.64 -3.03 -2.38
N GLY A 415 13.94 -2.72 -2.53
CA GLY A 415 14.63 -2.74 -3.82
C GLY A 415 14.70 -4.12 -4.47
N ALA A 416 14.46 -5.19 -3.72
CA ALA A 416 14.40 -6.55 -4.24
C ALA A 416 13.04 -6.97 -4.81
N SER A 417 12.07 -6.04 -4.87
CA SER A 417 10.76 -6.27 -5.47
C SER A 417 10.92 -6.79 -6.91
N GLY A 418 10.27 -7.91 -7.24
CA GLY A 418 10.35 -8.54 -8.56
C GLY A 418 11.65 -9.30 -8.86
N LEU A 419 12.69 -9.22 -8.02
CA LEU A 419 13.93 -9.97 -8.24
C LEU A 419 13.75 -11.45 -7.91
N SER A 420 14.47 -12.32 -8.62
CA SER A 420 14.50 -13.76 -8.35
C SER A 420 15.83 -14.40 -8.73
N GLY A 421 16.10 -15.58 -8.16
CA GLY A 421 17.30 -16.37 -8.46
C GLY A 421 18.59 -15.58 -8.28
N GLN A 422 19.50 -15.67 -9.26
CA GLN A 422 20.78 -14.98 -9.20
C GLN A 422 20.65 -13.46 -8.96
N GLN A 423 19.66 -12.78 -9.56
CA GLN A 423 19.47 -11.34 -9.35
C GLN A 423 19.14 -10.98 -7.90
N ALA A 424 18.36 -11.83 -7.22
CA ALA A 424 18.08 -11.64 -5.81
C ALA A 424 19.29 -11.98 -4.93
N SER A 425 20.15 -12.90 -5.37
CA SER A 425 21.41 -13.22 -4.68
C SER A 425 22.43 -12.09 -4.82
N ASP A 426 22.62 -11.57 -6.04
CA ASP A 426 23.48 -10.43 -6.33
C ASP A 426 23.02 -9.20 -5.55
N PHE A 427 21.70 -8.99 -5.44
CA PHE A 427 21.14 -7.93 -4.61
C PHE A 427 21.61 -7.99 -3.16
N ILE A 428 21.74 -9.18 -2.55
CA ILE A 428 22.26 -9.31 -1.17
C ILE A 428 23.71 -8.83 -1.12
N ALA A 429 24.53 -9.27 -2.07
CA ALA A 429 25.96 -8.96 -2.13
C ALA A 429 26.22 -7.48 -2.41
N ASP A 430 25.58 -6.94 -3.46
CA ASP A 430 25.71 -5.55 -3.89
C ASP A 430 25.30 -4.56 -2.79
N ASN A 431 24.40 -5.00 -1.91
CA ASN A 431 23.89 -4.19 -0.82
C ASN A 431 24.54 -4.51 0.53
N GLN A 432 25.53 -5.41 0.61
CA GLN A 432 26.20 -5.79 1.85
C GLN A 432 25.20 -6.24 2.94
N LEU A 433 24.33 -7.18 2.56
CA LEU A 433 23.23 -7.67 3.39
C LEU A 433 23.42 -9.12 3.89
N GLU A 434 24.57 -9.74 3.63
CA GLU A 434 24.88 -11.14 3.95
C GLU A 434 24.79 -11.44 5.45
N ASP A 435 25.21 -10.49 6.27
CA ASP A 435 25.17 -10.57 7.73
C ASP A 435 23.98 -9.86 8.35
N TYR A 436 23.07 -9.30 7.54
CA TYR A 436 21.87 -8.68 8.07
C TYR A 436 20.91 -9.74 8.61
N GLU A 437 20.52 -9.56 9.87
CA GLU A 437 19.67 -10.48 10.62
C GLU A 437 18.54 -9.71 11.29
N ILE A 438 17.31 -10.20 11.13
CA ILE A 438 16.14 -9.66 11.84
C ILE A 438 16.00 -10.27 13.23
N THR A 439 15.29 -9.60 14.14
CA THR A 439 14.98 -10.13 15.47
C THR A 439 13.98 -11.30 15.38
N VAL A 440 13.89 -12.10 16.44
CA VAL A 440 12.86 -13.17 16.54
C VAL A 440 11.46 -12.57 16.43
N GLU A 441 11.21 -11.46 17.11
CA GLU A 441 9.93 -10.74 17.06
C GLU A 441 9.60 -10.26 15.64
N GLN A 442 10.58 -9.70 14.92
CA GLN A 442 10.41 -9.29 13.52
C GLN A 442 10.08 -10.50 12.62
N GLN A 443 10.75 -11.64 12.81
CA GLN A 443 10.46 -12.87 12.06
C GLN A 443 9.02 -13.36 12.33
N GLU A 444 8.60 -13.35 13.59
CA GLU A 444 7.25 -13.75 14.00
C GLU A 444 6.17 -12.86 13.39
N LYS A 445 6.37 -11.53 13.42
CA LYS A 445 5.46 -10.56 12.78
C LYS A 445 5.40 -10.74 11.26
N LEU A 446 6.54 -10.92 10.59
CA LEU A 446 6.58 -11.17 9.14
C LEU A 446 5.93 -12.50 8.75
N PHE A 447 6.11 -13.53 9.58
CA PHE A 447 5.41 -14.79 9.40
C PHE A 447 3.91 -14.60 9.54
N ALA A 448 3.44 -13.88 10.57
CA ALA A 448 2.01 -13.64 10.78
C ALA A 448 1.36 -12.92 9.60
N ILE A 449 2.01 -11.89 9.05
CA ILE A 449 1.57 -11.17 7.84
C ILE A 449 1.44 -12.14 6.65
N SER A 450 2.46 -12.99 6.44
CA SER A 450 2.46 -13.97 5.34
C SER A 450 1.37 -15.03 5.54
N TYR A 451 1.20 -15.49 6.77
CA TYR A 451 0.23 -16.51 7.15
C TYR A 451 -1.21 -16.04 6.98
N GLN A 452 -1.49 -14.77 7.31
CA GLN A 452 -2.80 -14.16 7.07
C GLN A 452 -3.18 -14.15 5.59
N SER A 453 -2.21 -13.87 4.70
CA SER A 453 -2.43 -13.94 3.25
C SER A 453 -2.78 -15.36 2.80
N LEU A 454 -2.16 -16.38 3.39
CA LEU A 454 -2.47 -17.79 3.07
C LEU A 454 -3.84 -18.22 3.59
N ILE A 455 -4.26 -17.72 4.76
CA ILE A 455 -5.62 -17.94 5.27
C ILE A 455 -6.65 -17.42 4.26
N ALA A 456 -6.46 -16.19 3.78
CA ALA A 456 -7.34 -15.60 2.76
C ALA A 456 -7.38 -16.46 1.49
N ASP A 457 -6.23 -16.98 1.08
CA ASP A 457 -6.10 -17.87 -0.07
C ASP A 457 -6.83 -19.21 0.11
N VAL A 458 -6.71 -19.83 1.28
CA VAL A 458 -7.43 -21.07 1.61
C VAL A 458 -8.93 -20.82 1.63
N LYS A 459 -9.40 -19.74 2.29
CA LYS A 459 -10.81 -19.33 2.29
C LYS A 459 -11.33 -19.19 0.87
N ARG A 460 -10.64 -18.41 0.04
CA ARG A 460 -10.99 -18.20 -1.37
C ARG A 460 -11.07 -19.51 -2.15
N ILE A 461 -10.13 -20.45 -1.94
CA ILE A 461 -10.15 -21.76 -2.62
C ILE A 461 -11.34 -22.60 -2.15
N CYS A 462 -11.63 -22.63 -0.85
CA CYS A 462 -12.77 -23.35 -0.29
C CYS A 462 -14.11 -22.82 -0.80
N SER A 463 -14.23 -21.49 -0.96
CA SER A 463 -15.45 -20.81 -1.40
C SER A 463 -15.67 -20.81 -2.92
N LYS A 464 -14.78 -21.39 -3.72
CA LYS A 464 -15.01 -21.50 -5.18
C LYS A 464 -16.25 -22.35 -5.46
N SER A 465 -17.07 -21.92 -6.41
CA SER A 465 -18.34 -22.57 -6.76
C SER A 465 -18.18 -24.06 -7.11
N ASP A 466 -17.11 -24.43 -7.83
CA ASP A 466 -16.80 -25.82 -8.15
C ASP A 466 -16.42 -26.65 -6.92
N CYS A 467 -15.69 -26.06 -5.98
CA CYS A 467 -15.29 -26.68 -4.72
C CYS A 467 -16.51 -26.89 -3.81
N VAL A 468 -17.35 -25.86 -3.65
CA VAL A 468 -18.59 -25.91 -2.85
C VAL A 468 -19.56 -26.93 -3.44
N ALA A 469 -19.75 -26.94 -4.76
CA ALA A 469 -20.63 -27.92 -5.42
C ALA A 469 -20.15 -29.37 -5.24
N ALA A 470 -18.83 -29.59 -5.26
CA ALA A 470 -18.25 -30.93 -5.15
C ALA A 470 -18.19 -31.47 -3.72
N TYR A 471 -17.98 -30.61 -2.71
CA TYR A 471 -17.61 -31.05 -1.36
C TYR A 471 -18.46 -30.44 -0.23
N GLY A 472 -19.23 -29.39 -0.52
CA GLY A 472 -19.99 -28.61 0.47
C GLY A 472 -19.29 -27.31 0.86
N ASP A 473 -20.05 -26.41 1.47
CA ASP A 473 -19.56 -25.13 1.96
C ASP A 473 -18.67 -25.29 3.21
N VAL A 474 -17.70 -24.39 3.39
CA VAL A 474 -16.77 -24.41 4.51
C VAL A 474 -16.98 -23.19 5.38
N ASN A 475 -17.61 -23.37 6.54
CA ASN A 475 -17.69 -22.32 7.55
C ASN A 475 -16.34 -22.18 8.26
N TRP A 476 -15.54 -21.19 7.85
CA TRP A 476 -14.20 -21.00 8.41
C TRP A 476 -14.22 -20.72 9.91
N ASP A 477 -15.14 -19.90 10.42
CA ASP A 477 -15.07 -19.44 11.81
C ASP A 477 -15.24 -20.61 12.80
N THR A 478 -16.14 -21.54 12.47
CA THR A 478 -16.40 -22.75 13.28
C THR A 478 -15.52 -23.96 12.94
N LEU A 479 -14.72 -23.87 11.87
CA LEU A 479 -13.84 -24.96 11.45
C LEU A 479 -12.78 -25.27 12.52
N ASN A 480 -12.54 -26.56 12.77
CA ASN A 480 -11.55 -27.02 13.73
C ASN A 480 -10.16 -26.41 13.46
N ASN A 481 -9.51 -25.90 14.51
CA ASN A 481 -8.23 -25.18 14.39
C ASN A 481 -7.10 -26.04 13.83
N LYS A 482 -7.08 -27.35 14.08
CA LYS A 482 -6.09 -28.24 13.47
C LYS A 482 -6.33 -28.41 11.97
N ILE A 483 -7.59 -28.46 11.54
CA ILE A 483 -7.92 -28.48 10.11
C ILE A 483 -7.46 -27.18 9.44
N LYS A 484 -7.78 -26.02 10.04
CA LYS A 484 -7.31 -24.71 9.57
C LYS A 484 -5.79 -24.68 9.40
N ALA A 485 -5.05 -25.05 10.45
CA ALA A 485 -3.60 -25.07 10.45
C ALA A 485 -3.01 -25.95 9.35
N VAL A 486 -3.53 -27.18 9.18
CA VAL A 486 -3.05 -28.10 8.14
C VAL A 486 -3.42 -27.62 6.74
N LEU A 487 -4.60 -27.04 6.52
CA LEU A 487 -4.96 -26.49 5.21
C LEU A 487 -4.04 -25.35 4.77
N VAL A 488 -3.69 -24.47 5.72
CA VAL A 488 -2.75 -23.38 5.44
C VAL A 488 -1.34 -23.92 5.17
N ASP A 489 -0.86 -24.90 5.95
CA ASP A 489 0.42 -25.58 5.67
C ASP A 489 0.44 -26.27 4.30
N LEU A 490 -0.66 -26.95 3.93
CA LEU A 490 -0.82 -27.55 2.61
C LEU A 490 -0.78 -26.49 1.50
N ARG A 491 -1.42 -25.32 1.71
CA ARG A 491 -1.40 -24.21 0.75
C ARG A 491 0.00 -23.62 0.63
N TYR A 492 0.70 -23.44 1.75
CA TYR A 492 2.05 -22.88 1.80
C TYR A 492 3.04 -23.76 1.03
N ARG A 493 3.08 -25.08 1.32
CA ARG A 493 4.00 -26.02 0.65
C ARG A 493 3.64 -26.30 -0.81
N GLY A 494 2.43 -25.92 -1.24
CA GLY A 494 1.90 -26.23 -2.57
C GLY A 494 1.22 -27.61 -2.69
N ASP A 495 0.93 -28.27 -1.57
CA ASP A 495 0.22 -29.55 -1.55
C ASP A 495 -1.29 -29.41 -1.73
N TYR A 496 -1.86 -28.22 -1.54
CA TYR A 496 -3.31 -27.98 -1.63
C TYR A 496 -3.79 -27.85 -3.09
N THR A 497 -3.65 -28.94 -3.83
CA THR A 497 -3.96 -29.09 -5.25
C THR A 497 -5.39 -29.64 -5.44
N PRO A 498 -5.94 -29.62 -6.68
CA PRO A 498 -7.21 -30.30 -6.96
C PRO A 498 -7.24 -31.77 -6.57
N ASN A 499 -6.11 -32.48 -6.68
CA ASN A 499 -6.02 -33.90 -6.34
C ASN A 499 -6.04 -34.15 -4.84
N SER A 500 -5.31 -33.36 -4.04
CA SER A 500 -5.39 -33.51 -2.59
C SER A 500 -6.76 -33.08 -2.05
N ARG A 501 -7.40 -32.07 -2.65
CA ARG A 501 -8.79 -31.68 -2.31
C ARG A 501 -9.79 -32.82 -2.47
N LYS A 502 -9.68 -33.64 -3.52
CA LYS A 502 -10.53 -34.85 -3.67
C LYS A 502 -10.43 -35.81 -2.47
N LEU A 503 -9.29 -35.82 -1.76
CA LEU A 503 -9.07 -36.69 -0.62
C LEU A 503 -9.60 -36.08 0.70
N ILE A 504 -9.48 -34.76 0.87
CA ILE A 504 -9.64 -34.11 2.18
C ILE A 504 -10.83 -33.14 2.27
N GLN A 505 -11.27 -32.56 1.16
CA GLN A 505 -12.15 -31.38 1.16
C GLN A 505 -13.54 -31.68 1.72
N SER A 506 -14.08 -32.88 1.48
CA SER A 506 -15.37 -33.30 2.06
C SER A 506 -15.31 -33.36 3.59
N TYR A 507 -14.19 -33.78 4.17
CA TYR A 507 -14.00 -33.77 5.62
C TYR A 507 -13.86 -32.35 6.16
N VAL A 508 -13.26 -31.43 5.38
CA VAL A 508 -13.17 -30.01 5.73
C VAL A 508 -14.55 -29.37 5.79
N ALA A 509 -15.37 -29.52 4.73
CA ALA A 509 -16.72 -28.96 4.66
C ALA A 509 -17.63 -29.48 5.79
N ASN A 510 -17.51 -30.76 6.15
CA ASN A 510 -18.27 -31.36 7.24
C ASN A 510 -17.66 -31.13 8.62
N ASN A 511 -16.57 -30.35 8.74
CA ASN A 511 -15.79 -30.15 9.98
C ASN A 511 -15.42 -31.49 10.68
N ASN A 512 -15.20 -32.55 9.89
CA ASN A 512 -14.94 -33.90 10.36
C ASN A 512 -13.44 -34.10 10.58
N PHE A 513 -12.97 -33.74 11.77
CA PHE A 513 -11.57 -33.86 12.16
C PHE A 513 -11.04 -35.30 12.09
N ALA A 514 -11.82 -36.30 12.53
CA ALA A 514 -11.37 -37.69 12.56
C ALA A 514 -11.11 -38.25 11.15
N GLY A 515 -12.04 -38.00 10.21
CA GLY A 515 -11.88 -38.39 8.82
C GLY A 515 -10.74 -37.64 8.12
N PHE A 516 -10.63 -36.33 8.35
CA PHE A 516 -9.52 -35.52 7.86
C PHE A 516 -8.17 -36.04 8.35
N SER A 517 -8.04 -36.28 9.65
CA SER A 517 -6.81 -36.79 10.28
C SER A 517 -6.43 -38.16 9.74
N SER A 518 -7.39 -39.08 9.60
CA SER A 518 -7.12 -40.42 9.05
C SER A 518 -6.54 -40.38 7.63
N VAL A 519 -6.98 -39.44 6.79
CA VAL A 519 -6.46 -39.28 5.42
C VAL A 519 -5.07 -38.65 5.42
N LEU A 520 -4.84 -37.63 6.26
CA LEU A 520 -3.54 -36.98 6.38
C LEU A 520 -2.46 -37.90 6.95
N CYS A 521 -2.82 -38.79 7.87
CA CYS A 521 -1.90 -39.76 8.48
C CYS A 521 -1.58 -40.97 7.58
N ASN A 522 -2.18 -41.08 6.40
CA ASN A 522 -1.89 -42.17 5.47
C ASN A 522 -0.73 -41.81 4.53
N ARG A 523 0.47 -42.33 4.83
CA ARG A 523 1.69 -42.09 4.03
C ARG A 523 1.53 -42.43 2.54
N GLN A 524 0.69 -43.40 2.19
CA GLN A 524 0.49 -43.81 0.80
C GLN A 524 -0.23 -42.75 -0.05
N LEU A 525 -0.98 -41.86 0.58
CA LEU A 525 -1.69 -40.76 -0.09
C LEU A 525 -0.81 -39.51 -0.27
N TRP A 526 0.31 -39.42 0.45
CA TRP A 526 1.19 -38.25 0.52
C TRP A 526 2.65 -38.59 0.21
N ARG A 527 2.88 -39.49 -0.76
CA ARG A 527 4.23 -39.99 -1.10
C ARG A 527 5.20 -38.88 -1.55
N GLN A 528 4.67 -37.82 -2.16
CA GLN A 528 5.40 -36.63 -2.62
C GLN A 528 5.78 -35.66 -1.49
N VAL A 529 5.29 -35.88 -0.27
CA VAL A 529 5.61 -35.03 0.87
C VAL A 529 6.88 -35.55 1.54
N PRO A 530 7.90 -34.69 1.78
CA PRO A 530 9.10 -35.06 2.51
C PRO A 530 8.76 -35.73 3.85
N GLU A 531 9.57 -36.72 4.25
CA GLU A 531 9.32 -37.52 5.44
C GLU A 531 9.18 -36.68 6.72
N ASP A 532 10.09 -35.73 6.94
CA ASP A 532 10.03 -34.81 8.07
C ASP A 532 8.72 -34.01 8.10
N ARG A 533 8.32 -33.40 6.96
CA ARG A 533 7.07 -32.64 6.87
C ARG A 533 5.84 -33.50 7.14
N PHE A 534 5.82 -34.72 6.61
CA PHE A 534 4.73 -35.67 6.86
C PHE A 534 4.65 -36.02 8.35
N ASN A 535 5.79 -36.35 8.98
CA ASN A 535 5.85 -36.70 10.40
C ASN A 535 5.39 -35.54 11.30
N ARG A 536 5.75 -34.29 10.97
CA ARG A 536 5.28 -33.09 11.68
C ARG A 536 3.76 -32.92 11.60
N ARG A 537 3.16 -33.12 10.42
CA ARG A 537 1.69 -33.09 10.26
C ARG A 537 1.02 -34.16 11.10
N VAL A 538 1.56 -35.38 11.09
CA VAL A 538 1.03 -36.50 11.89
C VAL A 538 1.12 -36.20 13.39
N ALA A 539 2.28 -35.73 13.85
CA ALA A 539 2.47 -35.34 15.25
C ALA A 539 1.48 -34.25 15.67
N PHE A 540 1.38 -33.16 14.90
CA PHE A 540 0.46 -32.04 15.16
C PHE A 540 -1.02 -32.48 15.18
N LEU A 541 -1.41 -33.43 14.34
CA LEU A 541 -2.77 -33.97 14.35
C LEU A 541 -3.05 -34.84 15.59
N ASN A 542 -2.03 -35.49 16.15
CA ASN A 542 -2.16 -36.39 17.31
C ASN A 542 -2.00 -35.71 18.67
N GLU A 543 -1.45 -34.48 18.73
CA GLU A 543 -1.29 -33.67 19.95
C GLU A 543 -2.61 -33.11 20.49
#